data_AF-A0A9P3PVV1-F1
#
_entry.id   AF-A0A9P3PVV1-F1
#
_cell.length_a   1.000
_cell.length_b   1.000
_cell.length_c   1.000
_cell.angle_alpha   90.00
_cell.angle_beta   90.00
_cell.angle_gamma   90.00
#
_symmetry.space_group_name_H-M   'P 1'
#
loop_
_entity.id
_entity.type
_entity.pdbx_description
1 polymer ?
#
loop_
_entity_poly.entity_id
_entity_poly.type
_entity_poly.pdbx_seq_one_letter_code
_entity_poly.pdbx_strand_id
1 'polypeptide(L)'
;MTLEDLDKELEAMALIRALLDKYAHLSTSLMLLDKLDVEVVLGAFRSEDLHQKRAESADKPPGEWWKVKQPTPNSEDEGQEEEANIAGGVELTTWAEAMRSPDAEQWKQACLEEMKAHA
;
A
#
# COMPACT_ATOMS: atom_id res chain seq x y z
N MET A 1 38.46 18.79 -4.95
CA MET A 1 38.01 18.26 -6.24
C MET A 1 39.23 17.76 -6.97
N THR A 2 39.41 16.45 -6.97
CA THR A 2 40.45 15.77 -7.75
C THR A 2 39.88 15.34 -9.11
N LEU A 3 40.74 14.99 -10.05
CA LEU A 3 40.31 14.46 -11.35
C LEU A 3 39.54 13.14 -11.19
N GLU A 4 39.92 12.33 -10.21
CA GLU A 4 39.27 11.05 -9.88
C GLU A 4 37.86 11.25 -9.32
N ASP A 5 37.62 12.31 -8.53
CA ASP A 5 36.29 12.63 -8.02
C ASP A 5 35.33 13.02 -9.16
N LEU A 6 35.85 13.74 -10.16
CA LEU A 6 35.06 14.13 -11.33
C LEU A 6 34.70 12.93 -12.21
N ASP A 7 35.62 11.97 -12.37
CA ASP A 7 35.38 10.75 -13.15
C ASP A 7 34.29 9.88 -12.50
N LYS A 8 34.30 9.74 -11.17
CA LYS A 8 33.26 9.05 -10.41
C LYS A 8 31.89 9.71 -10.52
N GLU A 9 31.85 11.04 -10.44
CA GLU A 9 30.61 11.80 -10.61
C GLU A 9 30.07 11.65 -12.04
N LEU A 10 30.96 11.70 -13.04
CA LEU A 10 30.62 11.48 -14.44
C LEU A 10 30.06 10.07 -14.67
N GLU A 11 30.67 9.05 -14.06
CA GLU A 11 30.18 7.67 -14.09
C GLU A 11 28.78 7.57 -13.50
N ALA A 12 28.55 8.18 -12.33
CA ALA A 12 27.24 8.19 -11.68
C ALA A 12 26.18 8.91 -12.54
N MET A 13 26.54 10.03 -13.18
CA MET A 13 25.66 10.74 -14.12
C MET A 13 25.36 9.92 -15.37
N ALA A 14 26.34 9.17 -15.89
CA ALA A 14 26.14 8.28 -17.02
C ALA A 14 25.13 7.17 -16.68
N LEU A 15 25.18 6.63 -15.45
CA LEU A 15 24.19 5.68 -14.96
C LEU A 15 22.79 6.29 -14.85
N ILE A 16 22.65 7.51 -14.31
CA ILE A 16 21.35 8.20 -14.26
C ILE A 16 20.76 8.38 -15.66
N ARG A 17 21.59 8.76 -16.64
CA ARG A 17 21.14 8.93 -18.04
C ARG A 17 20.77 7.61 -18.71
N ALA A 18 21.29 6.48 -18.24
CA ALA A 18 20.95 5.16 -18.73
C ALA A 18 19.66 4.59 -18.09
N LEU A 19 19.08 5.25 -17.08
CA LEU A 19 17.82 4.83 -16.47
C LEU A 19 16.66 4.98 -17.47
N LEU A 20 15.77 3.99 -17.47
CA LEU A 20 14.53 4.04 -18.26
C LEU A 20 13.55 5.06 -17.68
N ASP A 21 12.65 5.58 -18.53
CA ASP A 21 11.65 6.60 -18.16
C ASP A 21 10.75 6.20 -16.98
N LYS A 22 10.51 4.90 -16.78
CA LYS A 22 9.74 4.40 -15.63
C LYS A 22 10.36 4.75 -14.27
N TYR A 23 11.66 5.10 -14.25
CA TYR A 23 12.38 5.57 -13.06
C TYR A 23 12.61 7.10 -13.10
N ALA A 24 11.81 7.88 -13.83
CA ALA A 24 11.98 9.33 -13.94
C ALA A 24 11.95 10.06 -12.58
N HIS A 25 11.12 9.59 -11.64
CA HIS A 25 11.07 10.12 -10.28
C HIS A 25 12.39 9.90 -9.53
N LEU A 26 12.96 8.70 -9.65
CA LEU A 26 14.26 8.37 -9.08
C LEU A 26 15.37 9.24 -9.69
N SER A 27 15.40 9.38 -11.02
CA SER A 27 16.37 10.24 -11.71
C SER A 27 16.31 11.69 -11.21
N THR A 28 15.12 12.25 -11.11
CA THR A 28 14.93 13.61 -10.56
C THR A 28 15.41 13.72 -9.12
N SER A 29 15.10 12.72 -8.28
CA SER A 29 15.55 12.69 -6.88
C SER A 29 17.07 12.56 -6.76
N LEU A 30 17.72 11.77 -7.61
CA LEU A 30 19.17 11.60 -7.62
C LEU A 30 19.89 12.89 -8.05
N MET A 31 19.32 13.61 -9.03
CA MET A 31 19.86 14.89 -9.50
C MET A 31 19.81 16.03 -8.46
N LEU A 32 19.03 15.87 -7.38
CA LEU A 32 18.93 16.83 -6.27
C LEU A 32 19.96 16.56 -5.16
N LEU A 33 20.73 15.48 -5.24
CA LEU A 33 21.72 15.15 -4.22
C LEU A 33 22.96 16.03 -4.36
N ASP A 34 23.42 16.61 -3.24
CA ASP A 34 24.66 17.39 -3.18
C ASP A 34 25.91 16.57 -3.50
N LYS A 35 25.83 15.24 -3.34
CA LYS A 35 26.90 14.30 -3.66
C LYS A 35 26.32 13.10 -4.38
N LEU A 36 26.85 12.86 -5.57
CA LEU A 36 26.44 11.75 -6.41
C LEU A 36 27.60 10.76 -6.57
N ASP A 37 27.32 9.50 -6.26
CA ASP A 37 28.27 8.39 -6.36
C ASP A 37 27.54 7.19 -6.98
N VAL A 38 28.29 6.36 -7.69
CA VAL A 38 27.84 5.12 -8.32
C VAL A 38 27.15 4.21 -7.30
N GLU A 39 27.71 4.09 -6.10
CA GLU A 39 27.11 3.26 -5.04
C GLU A 39 25.73 3.77 -4.61
N VAL A 40 25.57 5.09 -4.52
CA VAL A 40 24.31 5.75 -4.17
C VAL A 40 23.26 5.49 -5.26
N VAL A 41 23.64 5.66 -6.53
CA VAL A 41 22.75 5.40 -7.68
C VAL A 41 22.31 3.94 -7.70
N LEU A 42 23.24 2.98 -7.56
CA LEU A 42 22.92 1.54 -7.59
C LEU A 42 22.11 1.10 -6.36
N GLY A 43 22.38 1.67 -5.19
CA GLY A 43 21.60 1.43 -3.98
C GLY A 43 20.16 1.91 -4.14
N ALA A 44 19.99 3.18 -4.54
CA ALA A 44 18.68 3.78 -4.76
C ALA A 44 17.88 3.06 -5.85
N PHE A 45 18.54 2.66 -6.95
CA PHE A 45 17.92 1.87 -8.00
C PHE A 45 17.40 0.51 -7.49
N ARG A 46 18.18 -0.21 -6.68
CA ARG A 46 17.75 -1.50 -6.12
C ARG A 46 16.53 -1.36 -5.21
N SER A 47 16.48 -0.31 -4.39
CA SER A 47 15.34 -0.01 -3.53
C SER A 47 14.11 0.35 -4.35
N GLU A 48 14.26 1.24 -5.33
CA GLU A 48 13.17 1.67 -6.21
C GLU A 48 12.63 0.50 -7.06
N ASP A 49 13.51 -0.33 -7.62
CA ASP A 49 13.11 -1.49 -8.41
C ASP A 49 12.30 -2.50 -7.58
N LEU A 50 12.64 -2.68 -6.31
CA LEU A 50 11.88 -3.50 -5.38
C LEU A 50 10.51 -2.87 -5.07
N HIS A 51 10.45 -1.56 -4.84
CA HIS A 51 9.19 -0.85 -4.61
C HIS A 51 8.27 -0.94 -5.82
N GLN A 52 8.82 -0.73 -7.02
CA GLN A 52 8.07 -0.81 -8.27
C GLN A 52 7.49 -2.21 -8.50
N LYS A 53 8.29 -3.26 -8.30
CA LYS A 53 7.81 -4.66 -8.40
C LYS A 53 6.69 -4.96 -7.41
N ARG A 54 6.77 -4.41 -6.19
CA ARG A 54 5.73 -4.55 -5.18
C ARG A 54 4.47 -3.79 -5.59
N ALA A 55 4.60 -2.56 -6.06
CA ALA A 55 3.49 -1.78 -6.57
C ALA A 55 2.78 -2.50 -7.73
N GLU A 56 3.53 -3.03 -8.71
CA GLU A 56 2.99 -3.82 -9.83
C GLU A 56 2.28 -5.10 -9.35
N SER A 57 2.76 -5.73 -8.26
CA SER A 57 2.10 -6.88 -7.65
C SER A 57 0.89 -6.52 -6.78
N ALA A 58 0.83 -5.28 -6.27
CA ALA A 58 -0.27 -4.76 -5.45
C ALA A 58 -1.36 -4.08 -6.31
N ASP A 59 -1.02 -3.68 -7.53
CA ASP A 59 -1.96 -3.23 -8.55
C ASP A 59 -2.79 -4.40 -9.10
N LYS A 60 -2.30 -5.64 -8.90
CA LYS A 60 -3.20 -6.78 -8.77
C LYS A 60 -3.85 -6.67 -7.39
N PRO A 61 -5.17 -6.43 -7.32
CA PRO A 61 -5.83 -6.30 -6.03
C PRO A 61 -5.46 -7.51 -5.18
N PRO A 62 -5.10 -7.35 -3.89
CA PRO A 62 -4.88 -8.48 -3.00
C PRO A 62 -6.13 -9.35 -3.08
N GLY A 63 -5.93 -10.55 -3.64
CA GLY A 63 -6.86 -11.17 -4.59
C GLY A 63 -8.31 -11.09 -4.21
N GLU A 64 -9.10 -10.23 -4.87
CA GLU A 64 -10.56 -10.33 -4.90
C GLU A 64 -11.19 -10.59 -3.51
N TRP A 65 -10.59 -10.08 -2.42
CA TRP A 65 -11.01 -10.40 -1.04
C TRP A 65 -12.44 -9.94 -0.78
N TRP A 66 -12.87 -8.90 -1.49
CA TRP A 66 -14.25 -8.39 -1.49
C TRP A 66 -15.21 -9.13 -2.44
N LYS A 67 -14.74 -10.04 -3.31
CA LYS A 67 -15.59 -10.87 -4.20
C LYS A 67 -15.86 -12.27 -3.65
N VAL A 68 -15.37 -12.61 -2.45
CA VAL A 68 -15.83 -13.80 -1.71
C VAL A 68 -17.33 -13.62 -1.50
N LYS A 69 -18.15 -14.30 -2.32
CA LYS A 69 -19.61 -14.27 -2.22
C LYS A 69 -19.96 -14.72 -0.80
N GLN A 70 -20.44 -13.79 0.01
CA GLN A 70 -21.13 -14.17 1.24
C GLN A 70 -22.28 -15.11 0.85
N PRO A 71 -22.45 -16.26 1.51
CA PRO A 71 -23.62 -17.09 1.28
C PRO A 71 -24.84 -16.26 1.66
N THR A 72 -25.63 -15.86 0.66
CA THR A 72 -26.92 -15.23 0.89
C THR A 72 -27.78 -16.18 1.73
N PRO A 73 -28.22 -15.81 2.94
CA PRO A 73 -29.28 -16.55 3.59
C PRO A 73 -30.56 -16.13 2.87
N ASN A 74 -31.08 -17.05 2.09
CA ASN A 74 -32.42 -17.01 1.56
C ASN A 74 -33.40 -16.79 2.71
N SER A 75 -34.07 -15.65 2.75
CA SER A 75 -35.36 -15.49 3.43
C SER A 75 -35.96 -14.16 3.00
N GLU A 76 -36.82 -14.28 2.00
CA GLU A 76 -38.04 -13.52 1.75
C GLU A 76 -38.48 -12.63 2.94
N ASP A 77 -38.50 -11.30 2.77
CA ASP A 77 -39.57 -10.46 3.32
C ASP A 77 -39.56 -9.06 2.67
N GLU A 78 -40.75 -8.58 2.32
CA GLU A 78 -41.02 -7.36 1.55
C GLU A 78 -41.01 -6.10 2.43
N GLY A 79 -40.66 -4.93 1.87
CA GLY A 79 -40.85 -3.66 2.60
C GLY A 79 -40.34 -2.40 1.88
N GLN A 80 -41.29 -1.58 1.40
CA GLN A 80 -41.14 -0.41 0.53
C GLN A 80 -40.50 0.85 1.16
N GLU A 81 -39.73 1.56 0.31
CA GLU A 81 -39.76 3.01 -0.01
C GLU A 81 -39.77 4.08 1.10
N GLU A 82 -38.72 4.94 1.17
CA GLU A 82 -38.83 6.40 0.92
C GLU A 82 -37.47 7.12 0.99
N GLU A 83 -37.23 8.03 0.04
CA GLU A 83 -36.07 8.93 -0.04
C GLU A 83 -36.15 10.06 1.00
N ALA A 84 -35.01 10.40 1.61
CA ALA A 84 -34.72 11.77 2.03
C ALA A 84 -33.19 12.04 1.97
N ASN A 85 -32.81 12.80 0.95
CA ASN A 85 -31.51 13.43 0.75
C ASN A 85 -31.14 14.32 1.96
N ILE A 86 -30.04 14.02 2.67
CA ILE A 86 -29.32 14.99 3.50
C ILE A 86 -27.82 14.82 3.25
N ALA A 87 -27.24 15.90 2.73
CA ALA A 87 -25.82 16.10 2.54
C ALA A 87 -25.03 15.96 3.85
N GLY A 88 -23.87 15.30 3.77
CA GLY A 88 -22.77 15.46 4.72
C GLY A 88 -22.73 14.44 5.85
N GLY A 89 -21.85 13.45 5.72
CA GLY A 89 -21.29 12.72 6.86
C GLY A 89 -22.06 11.47 7.30
N VAL A 90 -22.24 10.50 6.42
CA VAL A 90 -22.49 9.12 6.87
C VAL A 90 -21.13 8.50 7.15
N GLU A 91 -20.69 8.53 8.42
CA GLU A 91 -19.60 7.66 8.84
C GLU A 91 -19.97 6.23 8.46
N LEU A 92 -19.06 5.60 7.71
CA LEU A 92 -19.07 4.16 7.47
C LEU A 92 -19.10 3.48 8.84
N THR A 93 -20.28 2.97 9.21
CA THR A 93 -20.55 2.16 10.40
C THR A 93 -20.11 2.81 11.72
N THR A 94 -21.04 3.53 12.35
CA THR A 94 -20.92 4.02 13.72
C THR A 94 -20.25 2.96 14.60
N TRP A 95 -19.13 3.28 15.24
CA TRP A 95 -18.35 2.38 16.11
C TRP A 95 -19.21 1.60 17.13
N ALA A 96 -20.32 2.19 17.57
CA ALA A 96 -21.29 1.55 18.47
C ALA A 96 -22.04 0.36 17.83
N GLU A 97 -22.27 0.39 16.52
CA GLU A 97 -22.89 -0.69 15.73
C GLU A 97 -21.90 -1.83 15.50
N ALA A 98 -20.63 -1.49 15.22
CA ALA A 98 -19.55 -2.45 15.06
C ALA A 98 -19.31 -3.25 16.36
N MET A 99 -19.40 -2.59 17.52
CA MET A 99 -19.28 -3.24 18.84
C MET A 99 -20.49 -4.09 19.25
N ARG A 100 -21.60 -4.03 18.49
CA ARG A 100 -22.80 -4.87 18.69
C ARG A 100 -22.86 -6.07 17.73
N SER A 101 -21.91 -6.18 16.79
CA SER A 101 -21.83 -7.30 15.85
C SER A 101 -21.39 -8.59 16.57
N PRO A 102 -21.99 -9.76 16.25
CA PRO A 102 -21.52 -11.07 16.74
C PRO A 102 -20.05 -11.35 16.42
N ASP A 103 -19.54 -10.75 15.35
CA ASP A 103 -18.15 -10.89 14.88
C ASP A 103 -17.14 -10.22 15.83
N ALA A 104 -17.54 -9.12 16.48
CA ALA A 104 -16.70 -8.43 17.46
C ALA A 104 -16.46 -9.30 18.72
N GLU A 105 -17.48 -10.05 19.15
CA GLU A 105 -17.33 -10.98 20.28
C GLU A 105 -16.54 -12.23 19.86
N GLN A 106 -16.65 -12.68 18.60
CA GLN A 106 -15.81 -13.76 18.06
C GLN A 106 -14.32 -13.40 18.05
N TRP A 107 -13.97 -12.18 17.64
CA TRP A 107 -12.57 -11.74 17.61
C TRP A 107 -12.00 -11.59 19.02
N LYS A 108 -12.81 -11.04 19.93
CA LYS A 108 -12.45 -10.95 21.36
C LYS A 108 -12.25 -12.33 21.98
N GLN A 109 -13.11 -13.30 21.67
CA GLN A 109 -12.98 -14.66 22.16
C GLN A 109 -11.74 -15.37 21.60
N ALA A 110 -11.45 -15.19 20.30
CA ALA A 110 -10.27 -15.76 19.66
C ALA A 110 -8.97 -15.22 20.28
N CYS A 111 -8.88 -13.92 20.56
CA CYS A 111 -7.72 -13.35 21.27
C CYS A 111 -7.55 -13.93 22.68
N LEU A 112 -8.64 -14.13 23.42
CA LEU A 112 -8.59 -14.71 24.75
C LEU A 112 -8.17 -16.18 24.73
N GLU A 113 -8.61 -16.93 23.72
CA GLU A 113 -8.26 -18.34 23.54
C GLU A 113 -6.80 -18.51 23.14
N GLU A 114 -6.28 -17.63 22.28
CA GLU A 114 -4.86 -17.60 21.89
C GLU A 114 -3.95 -17.25 23.08
N MET A 115 -4.32 -16.23 23.87
CA MET A 115 -3.58 -15.90 25.11
C MET A 115 -3.56 -17.06 26.11
N LYS A 116 -4.64 -17.86 26.16
CA LYS A 116 -4.73 -19.03 27.04
C LYS A 116 -3.98 -20.24 26.47
N ALA A 117 -3.88 -20.38 25.16
CA ALA A 117 -3.15 -21.46 24.50
C ALA A 117 -1.61 -21.28 24.59
N HIS A 118 -1.15 -20.04 24.78
CA HIS A 118 0.26 -19.69 24.88
C HIS A 118 0.74 -19.38 26.32
N ALA A 119 -0.09 -19.64 27.33
CA ALA A 119 0.24 -19.56 28.76
C ALA A 119 0.51 -20.95 29.36
#